data_AF-A0AAD2QEA9-F1
#
_entry.id   AF-A0AAD2QEA9-F1
#
_cell.length_a   1.000
_cell.length_b   1.000
_cell.length_c   1.000
_cell.angle_alpha   90.00
_cell.angle_beta   90.00
_cell.angle_gamma   90.00
#
_symmetry.space_group_name_H-M   'P 1'
#
loop_
_entity.id
_entity.type
_entity.pdbx_description
1 polymer ?
#
loop_
_entity_poly.entity_id
_entity_poly.type
_entity_poly.pdbx_seq_one_letter_code
_entity_poly.pdbx_strand_id
1 'polypeptide(L)'
;MKVMRSLAVPLLLTLYATGAVAEAQADASTTRVVQGGRWTDDAAKGAYRILVEEVGFEHVSCRVRIQWVAPAAAGRPAKLIAEQTFAELSTTFWSCGQDKQSVVVAGNVLKVQATHAYSGEPCTFTAKLGKPGRYQYAGCRNEEPAPKTGG
;
A
#
# COMPACT_ATOMS: atom_id res chain seq x y z
N MET A 1 -36.13 -70.66 -24.87
CA MET A 1 -36.67 -70.17 -23.58
C MET A 1 -36.81 -68.66 -23.66
N LYS A 2 -37.88 -68.12 -23.04
CA LYS A 2 -38.47 -66.78 -23.20
C LYS A 2 -37.48 -65.62 -22.99
N VAL A 3 -37.54 -64.64 -23.90
CA VAL A 3 -36.97 -63.30 -23.75
C VAL A 3 -37.95 -62.47 -22.92
N MET A 4 -37.53 -61.97 -21.76
CA MET A 4 -38.35 -61.04 -20.96
C MET A 4 -37.65 -59.67 -20.94
N ARG A 5 -38.17 -58.77 -21.76
CA ARG A 5 -37.87 -57.33 -21.73
C ARG A 5 -38.48 -56.74 -20.47
N SER A 6 -37.69 -56.06 -19.65
CA SER A 6 -38.18 -55.17 -18.59
C SER A 6 -37.63 -53.77 -18.82
N LEU A 7 -38.54 -52.80 -18.89
CA LEU A 7 -38.28 -51.40 -19.16
C LEU A 7 -37.49 -50.76 -18.01
N ALA A 8 -36.42 -50.04 -18.35
CA ALA A 8 -35.75 -49.13 -17.42
C ALA A 8 -36.49 -47.78 -17.42
N VAL A 9 -36.95 -47.34 -16.25
CA VAL A 9 -37.49 -45.99 -16.03
C VAL A 9 -36.32 -45.09 -15.62
N PRO A 10 -35.95 -44.04 -16.37
CA PRO A 10 -34.94 -43.11 -15.91
C PRO A 10 -35.58 -42.09 -14.96
N LEU A 11 -35.14 -42.11 -13.70
CA LEU A 11 -35.43 -41.09 -12.70
C LEU A 11 -34.56 -39.86 -13.00
N LEU A 12 -35.14 -38.78 -13.56
CA LEU A 12 -34.44 -37.50 -13.71
C LEU A 12 -34.37 -36.78 -12.36
N LEU A 13 -33.20 -36.77 -11.74
CA LEU A 13 -32.84 -35.89 -10.63
C LEU A 13 -32.34 -34.55 -11.19
N THR A 14 -33.17 -33.51 -11.18
CA THR A 14 -32.72 -32.14 -11.44
C THR A 14 -32.11 -31.56 -10.17
N LEU A 15 -30.78 -31.63 -10.05
CA LEU A 15 -30.05 -30.84 -9.05
C LEU A 15 -30.13 -29.36 -9.42
N TYR A 16 -30.85 -28.58 -8.62
CA TYR A 16 -30.75 -27.13 -8.63
C TYR A 16 -29.38 -26.74 -8.04
N ALA A 17 -28.42 -26.40 -8.91
CA ALA A 17 -27.20 -25.74 -8.47
C ALA A 17 -27.56 -24.30 -8.05
N THR A 18 -27.77 -24.07 -6.76
CA THR A 18 -27.72 -22.73 -6.19
C THR A 18 -26.31 -22.19 -6.40
N GLY A 19 -26.15 -21.29 -7.37
CA GLY A 19 -24.89 -20.58 -7.56
C GLY A 19 -24.58 -19.80 -6.29
N ALA A 20 -23.61 -20.28 -5.50
CA ALA A 20 -22.98 -19.46 -4.50
C ALA A 20 -22.23 -18.36 -5.25
N VAL A 21 -22.81 -17.16 -5.32
CA VAL A 21 -22.08 -15.97 -5.70
C VAL A 21 -21.11 -15.74 -4.55
N ALA A 22 -19.86 -16.16 -4.72
CA ALA A 22 -18.80 -15.75 -3.82
C ALA A 22 -18.73 -14.22 -3.93
N GLU A 23 -19.23 -13.52 -2.92
CA GLU A 23 -18.94 -12.11 -2.75
C GLU A 23 -17.42 -12.02 -2.60
N ALA A 24 -16.74 -11.64 -3.68
CA ALA A 24 -15.37 -11.18 -3.59
C ALA A 24 -15.43 -9.92 -2.74
N GLN A 25 -15.20 -10.08 -1.43
CA GLN A 25 -15.06 -8.98 -0.51
C GLN A 25 -13.95 -8.10 -1.09
N ALA A 26 -14.35 -6.95 -1.66
CA ALA A 26 -13.42 -6.01 -2.22
C ALA A 26 -12.48 -5.61 -1.10
N ASP A 27 -11.23 -6.02 -1.19
CA ASP A 27 -10.16 -5.57 -0.32
C ASP A 27 -10.13 -4.05 -0.49
N ALA A 28 -10.68 -3.33 0.49
CA ALA A 28 -10.80 -1.89 0.44
C ALA A 28 -9.44 -1.25 0.77
N SER A 29 -8.40 -1.67 0.05
CA SER A 29 -7.04 -1.14 0.14
C SER A 29 -7.10 0.33 -0.24
N THR A 30 -7.19 1.17 0.78
CA THR A 30 -7.31 2.61 0.59
C THR A 30 -5.92 3.15 0.32
N THR A 31 -5.64 3.47 -0.94
CA THR A 31 -4.35 4.09 -1.31
C THR A 31 -4.39 5.57 -1.01
N ARG A 32 -3.58 6.00 -0.05
CA ARG A 32 -3.35 7.41 0.27
C ARG A 32 -2.14 7.94 -0.50
N VAL A 33 -2.29 9.15 -1.04
CA VAL A 33 -1.22 9.84 -1.78
C VAL A 33 -0.72 11.03 -0.97
N VAL A 34 0.58 11.04 -0.67
CA VAL A 34 1.27 12.19 -0.08
C VAL A 34 2.19 12.79 -1.13
N GLN A 35 2.10 14.09 -1.36
CA GLN A 35 3.02 14.81 -2.23
C GLN A 35 3.88 15.74 -1.39
N GLY A 36 5.17 15.80 -1.69
CA GLY A 36 6.07 16.71 -0.99
C GLY A 36 7.49 16.62 -1.52
N GLY A 37 8.27 17.64 -1.19
CA GLY A 37 9.67 17.71 -1.62
C GLY A 37 9.87 17.84 -3.13
N ARG A 38 11.13 18.03 -3.51
CA ARG A 38 11.54 18.16 -4.92
C ARG A 38 12.85 17.43 -5.15
N TRP A 39 13.00 16.89 -6.34
CA TRP A 39 14.25 16.32 -6.81
C TRP A 39 14.70 17.03 -8.08
N THR A 40 16.00 17.05 -8.26
CA THR A 40 16.68 17.47 -9.48
C THR A 40 17.76 16.44 -9.79
N ASP A 41 17.90 16.13 -11.06
CA ASP A 41 19.00 15.38 -11.66
C ASP A 41 19.44 16.13 -12.92
N ASP A 42 20.58 15.76 -13.50
CA ASP A 42 21.21 16.51 -14.60
C ASP A 42 20.28 16.67 -15.82
N ALA A 43 19.38 15.70 -16.03
CA ALA A 43 18.44 15.68 -17.16
C ALA A 43 17.00 16.12 -16.82
N ALA A 44 16.61 16.16 -15.54
CA ALA A 44 15.20 16.34 -15.17
C ALA A 44 15.02 16.85 -13.74
N LYS A 45 13.85 17.43 -13.47
CA LYS A 45 13.41 17.82 -12.13
C LYS A 45 11.97 17.40 -11.91
N GLY A 46 11.58 17.30 -10.65
CA GLY A 46 10.21 16.93 -10.31
C GLY A 46 9.93 17.00 -8.81
N ALA A 47 8.86 16.31 -8.42
CA ALA A 47 8.43 16.17 -7.04
C ALA A 47 8.43 14.69 -6.62
N TYR A 48 8.55 14.45 -5.32
CA TYR A 48 8.28 13.12 -4.78
C TYR A 48 6.78 12.96 -4.56
N ARG A 49 6.29 11.75 -4.81
CA ARG A 49 4.95 11.31 -4.47
C ARG A 49 5.08 10.00 -3.69
N ILE A 50 4.44 9.90 -2.55
CA ILE A 50 4.44 8.70 -1.71
C ILE A 50 3.04 8.09 -1.81
N LEU A 51 2.97 6.82 -2.18
CA LEU A 51 1.75 6.04 -2.11
C LEU A 51 1.82 5.17 -0.86
N VAL A 52 0.78 5.21 -0.05
CA VAL A 52 0.64 4.41 1.16
C VAL A 52 -0.61 3.57 0.97
N GLU A 53 -0.45 2.26 1.01
CA GLU A 53 -1.52 1.30 0.81
C GLU A 53 -1.62 0.43 2.06
N GLU A 54 -2.77 0.43 2.73
CA GLU A 54 -3.03 -0.50 3.82
C GLU A 54 -3.42 -1.86 3.23
N VAL A 55 -2.89 -2.94 3.80
CA VAL A 55 -3.10 -4.33 3.36
C VAL A 55 -3.32 -5.24 4.56
N GLY A 56 -4.14 -6.28 4.37
CA GLY A 56 -4.50 -7.22 5.43
C GLY A 56 -5.80 -6.83 6.17
N PHE A 57 -6.27 -7.72 7.05
CA PHE A 57 -7.57 -7.58 7.72
C PHE A 57 -7.43 -7.49 9.25
N GLU A 58 -6.85 -8.51 9.89
CA GLU A 58 -6.67 -8.54 11.35
C GLU A 58 -5.41 -7.79 11.81
N HIS A 59 -4.31 -8.02 11.11
CA HIS A 59 -3.04 -7.31 11.32
C HIS A 59 -2.75 -6.44 10.10
N VAL A 60 -3.49 -5.34 9.98
CA VAL A 60 -3.32 -4.39 8.88
C VAL A 60 -1.91 -3.82 8.92
N SER A 61 -1.18 -3.95 7.82
CA SER A 61 0.13 -3.32 7.60
C SER A 61 0.09 -2.43 6.37
N CYS A 62 1.10 -1.59 6.17
CA CYS A 62 1.16 -0.71 5.02
C CYS A 62 2.27 -1.09 4.03
N ARG A 63 2.02 -0.83 2.75
CA ARG A 63 3.01 -0.82 1.67
C ARG A 63 3.24 0.62 1.23
N VAL A 64 4.49 1.06 1.30
CA VAL A 64 4.89 2.42 0.94
C VAL A 64 5.73 2.40 -0.33
N ARG A 65 5.25 3.09 -1.36
CA ARG A 65 5.95 3.31 -2.61
C ARG A 65 6.37 4.77 -2.73
N ILE A 66 7.63 4.98 -3.07
CA ILE A 66 8.24 6.27 -3.34
C ILE A 66 8.29 6.45 -4.85
N GLN A 67 7.63 7.49 -5.35
CA GLN A 67 7.58 7.83 -6.77
C GLN A 67 8.31 9.16 -7.03
N TRP A 68 9.08 9.19 -8.11
CA TRP A 68 9.68 10.40 -8.65
C TRP A 68 8.86 10.84 -9.86
N VAL A 69 8.17 11.97 -9.74
CA VAL A 69 7.22 12.43 -10.76
C VAL A 69 7.72 13.72 -11.40
N ALA A 70 7.96 13.70 -12.71
CA ALA A 70 8.23 14.90 -13.49
C ALA A 70 6.93 15.70 -13.69
N PRO A 71 6.98 17.04 -13.67
CA PRO A 71 5.80 17.87 -13.76
C PRO A 71 5.11 17.71 -15.12
N ALA A 72 3.81 18.01 -15.15
CA ALA A 72 3.08 18.16 -16.40
C ALA A 72 3.66 19.33 -17.23
N ALA A 73 3.53 19.22 -18.55
CA ALA A 73 3.87 20.28 -19.50
C ALA A 73 2.66 20.53 -20.42
N ALA A 74 2.71 21.58 -21.24
CA ALA A 74 1.64 21.86 -22.20
C ALA A 74 1.34 20.62 -23.07
N GLY A 75 0.09 20.14 -23.02
CA GLY A 75 -0.36 18.94 -23.74
C GLY A 75 0.22 17.61 -23.24
N ARG A 76 0.95 17.58 -22.12
CA ARG A 76 1.57 16.35 -21.60
C ARG A 76 1.32 16.20 -20.08
N PRO A 77 0.73 15.09 -19.63
CA PRO A 77 0.49 14.85 -18.21
C PRO A 77 1.81 14.68 -17.44
N ALA A 78 1.73 14.77 -16.11
CA ALA A 78 2.86 14.44 -15.24
C ALA A 78 3.32 12.99 -15.48
N LYS A 79 4.64 12.77 -15.48
CA LYS A 79 5.24 11.47 -15.84
C LYS A 79 5.92 10.84 -14.65
N LEU A 80 5.59 9.57 -14.36
CA LEU A 80 6.36 8.75 -13.42
C LEU A 80 7.74 8.45 -14.04
N ILE A 81 8.81 8.84 -13.36
CA ILE A 81 10.20 8.66 -13.81
C ILE A 81 10.81 7.42 -13.18
N ALA A 82 10.54 7.19 -11.90
CA ALA A 82 10.98 6.01 -11.17
C ALA A 82 10.03 5.74 -10.00
N GLU A 83 10.01 4.50 -9.55
CA GLU A 83 9.32 4.06 -8.35
C GLU A 83 10.24 3.13 -7.56
N GLN A 84 10.18 3.19 -6.23
CA GLN A 84 10.83 2.24 -5.33
C GLN A 84 9.90 1.91 -4.17
N THR A 85 9.90 0.65 -3.75
CA THR A 85 9.32 0.26 -2.47
C THR A 85 10.23 0.71 -1.32
N PHE A 86 9.64 1.31 -0.29
CA PHE A 86 10.35 1.58 0.96
C PHE A 86 10.38 0.29 1.79
N ALA A 87 11.41 -0.53 1.58
CA ALA A 87 11.41 -1.94 1.91
C ALA A 87 11.34 -2.19 3.42
N GLU A 88 12.03 -1.36 4.20
CA GLU A 88 12.20 -1.53 5.64
C GLU A 88 10.87 -1.55 6.41
N LEU A 89 9.90 -0.78 5.93
CA LEU A 89 8.54 -0.76 6.46
C LEU A 89 7.59 -1.66 5.65
N SER A 90 7.77 -1.73 4.33
CA SER A 90 6.81 -2.39 3.45
C SER A 90 6.93 -3.90 3.39
N THR A 91 7.95 -4.56 3.92
CA THR A 91 8.08 -6.04 3.88
C THR A 91 7.79 -6.73 5.21
N THR A 92 7.43 -5.95 6.22
CA THR A 92 7.19 -6.42 7.59
C THR A 92 5.80 -5.98 8.05
N PHE A 93 5.51 -6.06 9.35
CA PHE A 93 4.17 -5.88 9.90
C PHE A 93 3.97 -4.49 10.52
N TRP A 94 4.30 -3.41 9.79
CA TRP A 94 4.10 -2.05 10.27
C TRP A 94 2.82 -1.45 9.69
N SER A 95 1.99 -0.85 10.53
CA SER A 95 0.82 -0.04 10.14
C SER A 95 1.20 1.44 10.12
N CYS A 96 0.87 2.16 9.04
CA CYS A 96 1.26 3.56 8.84
C CYS A 96 0.28 4.57 9.47
N GLY A 97 -0.83 4.11 10.05
CA GLY A 97 -1.90 4.98 10.53
C GLY A 97 -2.55 5.83 9.42
N GLN A 98 -3.74 6.37 9.70
CA GLN A 98 -4.51 7.15 8.73
C GLN A 98 -4.29 8.67 8.83
N ASP A 99 -3.61 9.15 9.87
CA ASP A 99 -3.34 10.57 10.10
C ASP A 99 -2.49 11.15 8.96
N LYS A 100 -2.90 12.29 8.38
CA LYS A 100 -2.15 13.01 7.34
C LYS A 100 -0.71 13.35 7.75
N GLN A 101 -0.41 13.43 9.04
CA GLN A 101 0.93 13.67 9.57
C GLN A 101 1.79 12.41 9.73
N SER A 102 1.22 11.22 9.57
CA SER A 102 1.99 9.97 9.71
C SER A 102 2.98 9.74 8.58
N VAL A 103 2.76 10.36 7.42
CA VAL A 103 3.70 10.30 6.29
C VAL A 103 3.97 11.70 5.78
N VAL A 104 5.23 12.15 5.90
CA VAL A 104 5.63 13.51 5.55
C VAL A 104 6.90 13.48 4.70
N VAL A 105 6.93 14.31 3.67
CA VAL A 105 8.14 14.60 2.91
C VAL A 105 8.53 16.07 3.12
N ALA A 106 9.61 16.30 3.86
CA ALA A 106 10.16 17.63 4.12
C ALA A 106 11.50 17.79 3.38
N GLY A 107 11.55 18.68 2.38
CA GLY A 107 12.71 18.80 1.50
C GLY A 107 12.93 17.51 0.70
N ASN A 108 13.96 16.75 1.03
CA ASN A 108 14.20 15.42 0.47
C ASN A 108 14.22 14.33 1.55
N VAL A 109 13.64 14.57 2.72
CA VAL A 109 13.55 13.59 3.80
C VAL A 109 12.12 13.08 3.88
N LEU A 110 11.97 11.76 3.74
CA LEU A 110 10.74 11.03 4.03
C LEU A 110 10.76 10.58 5.48
N LYS A 111 9.69 10.89 6.21
CA LYS A 111 9.38 10.31 7.52
C LYS A 111 8.06 9.55 7.43
N VAL A 112 8.05 8.33 7.95
CA VAL A 112 6.85 7.49 8.09
C VAL A 112 6.75 7.04 9.53
N GLN A 113 5.78 7.56 10.25
CA GLN A 113 5.39 7.05 11.56
C GLN A 113 4.57 5.77 11.36
N ALA A 114 4.93 4.73 12.08
CA ALA A 114 4.25 3.46 12.01
C ALA A 114 4.26 2.73 13.36
N THR A 115 3.36 1.77 13.50
CA THR A 115 3.23 0.92 14.68
C THR A 115 3.27 -0.54 14.26
N HIS A 116 4.05 -1.36 14.96
CA HIS A 116 4.15 -2.78 14.64
C HIS A 116 2.82 -3.49 15.00
N ALA A 117 2.18 -4.11 14.01
CA ALA A 117 0.81 -4.63 14.08
C ALA A 117 0.62 -5.78 15.07
N TYR A 118 1.70 -6.39 15.55
CA TYR A 118 1.65 -7.46 16.56
C TYR A 118 2.08 -7.00 17.96
N SER A 119 3.13 -6.19 18.07
CA SER A 119 3.69 -5.79 19.37
C SER A 119 3.18 -4.43 19.86
N GLY A 120 2.60 -3.62 18.98
CA GLY A 120 2.17 -2.25 19.30
C GLY A 120 3.34 -1.26 19.43
N GLU A 121 4.58 -1.67 19.18
CA GLU A 121 5.75 -0.80 19.27
C GLU A 121 5.72 0.28 18.18
N PRO A 122 5.87 1.58 18.51
CA PRO A 122 5.93 2.64 17.53
C PRO A 122 7.33 2.83 16.96
N CYS A 123 7.41 3.27 15.71
CA CYS A 123 8.66 3.66 15.08
C CYS A 123 8.44 4.75 14.02
N THR A 124 9.35 5.74 13.96
CA THR A 124 9.48 6.65 12.82
C THR A 124 10.59 6.19 11.90
N PHE A 125 10.22 5.67 10.73
CA PHE A 125 11.13 5.32 9.64
C PHE A 125 11.55 6.58 8.91
N THR A 126 12.86 6.78 8.76
CA THR A 126 13.41 7.94 8.06
C THR A 126 14.23 7.51 6.85
N ALA A 127 14.03 8.16 5.71
CA ALA A 127 14.85 7.98 4.52
C ALA A 127 15.19 9.32 3.86
N LYS A 128 16.41 9.44 3.34
CA LYS A 128 16.81 10.54 2.46
C LYS A 128 16.52 10.15 1.01
N LEU A 129 15.64 10.89 0.36
CA LEU A 129 15.28 10.74 -1.04
C LEU A 129 16.31 11.45 -1.92
N GLY A 130 16.69 10.81 -3.02
CA GLY A 130 17.73 11.31 -3.94
C GLY A 130 17.22 11.48 -5.36
N LYS A 131 18.13 11.23 -6.32
CA LYS A 131 17.83 11.10 -7.76
C LYS A 131 16.78 10.00 -8.00
N PRO A 132 16.09 10.00 -9.16
CA PRO A 132 15.08 8.99 -9.48
C PRO A 132 15.50 7.55 -9.16
N GLY A 133 14.69 6.85 -8.37
CA GLY A 133 14.90 5.45 -8.02
C GLY A 133 15.96 5.21 -6.95
N ARG A 134 16.39 6.25 -6.21
CA ARG A 134 17.41 6.14 -5.16
C ARG A 134 16.95 6.81 -3.87
N TYR A 135 16.96 6.05 -2.78
CA TYR A 135 16.84 6.56 -1.42
C TYR A 135 17.90 5.92 -0.53
N GLN A 136 18.15 6.54 0.62
CA GLN A 136 19.03 6.01 1.65
C GLN A 136 18.25 5.96 2.97
N TYR A 137 18.06 4.76 3.49
CA TYR A 137 17.44 4.56 4.80
C TYR A 137 18.37 5.06 5.91
N ALA A 138 17.82 5.85 6.82
CA ALA A 138 18.54 6.46 7.94
C ALA A 138 18.25 5.77 9.28
N GLY A 139 17.26 4.86 9.32
CA GLY A 139 16.90 4.12 10.51
C GLY A 139 15.46 4.31 10.95
N CYS A 140 15.12 3.51 11.96
CA CYS A 140 13.88 3.51 12.70
C CYS A 140 14.22 4.04 14.10
N ARG A 141 13.49 5.05 14.57
CA ARG A 141 13.64 5.58 15.93
C ARG A 141 12.28 5.70 16.58
N ASN A 142 12.19 5.34 17.85
CA ASN A 142 11.01 5.62 18.65
C ASN A 142 11.00 7.13 18.89
N GLU A 143 10.07 7.84 18.27
CA GLU A 143 9.89 9.26 18.55
C GLU A 143 9.20 9.36 19.91
N GLU A 144 9.85 9.99 20.89
CA GLU A 144 9.25 10.22 22.20
C GLU A 144 7.97 11.06 21.99
N PRO A 145 6.81 10.65 22.55
CA PRO A 145 5.58 11.40 22.36
C PRO A 145 5.81 12.86 22.75
N ALA A 146 5.46 13.79 21.86
CA ALA A 146 5.48 15.21 22.19
C ALA A 146 4.69 15.40 23.51
N PRO A 147 5.26 16.08 24.51
CA PRO A 147 4.60 16.26 25.79
C PRO A 147 3.23 16.90 25.52
N LYS A 148 2.16 16.22 25.94
CA LYS A 148 0.81 16.79 25.87
C LYS A 148 0.85 18.07 26.68
N THR A 149 0.73 19.20 26.00
CA THR A 149 0.55 20.49 26.67
C THR A 149 -0.81 20.42 27.34
N GLY A 150 -0.81 20.22 28.65
CA GLY A 150 -2.04 20.17 29.46
C GLY A 150 -2.79 21.49 29.32
N GLY A 151 -4.08 21.40 29.04
CA GLY A 151 -5.05 22.47 29.24
C GLY A 151 -5.66 22.37 30.64
#